data_AF-A0A7V9NRK9-F1
#
_entry.id   AF-A0A7V9NRK9-F1
#
_cell.length_a   1.000
_cell.length_b   1.000
_cell.length_c   1.000
_cell.angle_alpha   90.00
_cell.angle_beta   90.00
_cell.angle_gamma   90.00
#
_symmetry.space_group_name_H-M   'P 1'
#
loop_
_entity.id
_entity.type
_entity.pdbx_description
1 polymer ?
#
loop_
_entity_poly.entity_id
_entity_poly.type
_entity_poly.pdbx_seq_one_letter_code
_entity_poly.pdbx_strand_id
1 'polypeptide(L)'
;TEITSLDVAVTADTVETAIHLVSLPPAGTTATSPTSYSTTIDGRRFDSFVRYPAVDPAPMTWDASAAAYMPAGTSTWDTATNTVTFHIPRTYLAGANVVAPYEVASQSNFGVLSASAADDHAPEGTRTVGVSNARVIAIPTPSVAPRSTAQTVTFSHDGGNTFYPEQSTLGTTQEAGLDSSHTFDLDVPQTSDVAFTLDWTDAVGGSDLYLRVTGAADSDSQGTTSARPETASLTDVRGHLTINVNPYLVTDEQNGTTYTLSAVITPKQVVDTDGDGVPDSADACPTVVGTGTNGCPPPVYEHVNLYVDGVKVATQDVDTTNGPASFAMPVTVGAGSHTLTLEWQAYGRVLATKSVQVSGPPPPTSGKGKPNKDKPKAPKL
;
A
#
# COMPACT_ATOMS: atom_id res chain seq x y z
N THR A 1 -4.94 12.19 26.18
CA THR A 1 -4.21 11.56 25.06
C THR A 1 -5.09 11.18 23.90
N GLU A 2 -6.41 11.05 24.05
CA GLU A 2 -7.31 10.83 22.91
C GLU A 2 -7.10 11.87 21.80
N ILE A 3 -6.90 11.38 20.57
CA ILE A 3 -6.71 12.17 19.35
C ILE A 3 -8.09 12.52 18.80
N THR A 4 -8.36 13.81 18.59
CA THR A 4 -9.63 14.28 18.02
C THR A 4 -9.55 14.44 16.50
N SER A 5 -8.39 14.82 15.98
CA SER A 5 -8.12 14.94 14.55
C SER A 5 -6.61 14.93 14.29
N LEU A 6 -6.26 14.58 13.05
CA LEU A 6 -4.91 14.69 12.49
C LEU A 6 -5.01 15.56 11.25
N ASP A 7 -4.29 16.68 11.23
CA ASP A 7 -4.15 17.49 10.02
C ASP A 7 -2.77 17.24 9.41
N VAL A 8 -2.72 17.01 8.10
CA VAL A 8 -1.48 16.80 7.35
C VAL A 8 -1.36 17.86 6.26
N ALA A 9 -0.19 18.50 6.19
CA ALA A 9 0.14 19.41 5.10
C ALA A 9 1.54 19.13 4.57
N VAL A 10 1.66 18.96 3.25
CA VAL A 10 2.96 18.82 2.60
C VAL A 10 3.35 20.17 2.04
N THR A 11 4.44 20.73 2.55
CA THR A 11 5.07 21.96 2.02
C THR A 11 6.20 21.60 1.05
N ALA A 12 6.88 22.62 0.52
CA ALA A 12 8.08 22.41 -0.29
C ALA A 12 9.21 21.74 0.52
N ASP A 13 9.29 22.03 1.83
CA ASP A 13 10.44 21.68 2.66
C ASP A 13 10.11 20.63 3.72
N THR A 14 8.85 20.53 4.15
CA THR A 14 8.43 19.70 5.29
C THR A 14 7.13 18.93 5.02
N VAL A 15 7.00 17.78 5.69
CA VAL A 15 5.70 17.17 5.99
C VAL A 15 5.31 17.65 7.38
N GLU A 16 4.23 18.42 7.43
CA GLU A 16 3.65 18.98 8.66
C GLU A 16 2.54 18.06 9.14
N THR A 17 2.61 17.61 10.39
CA THR A 17 1.54 16.82 11.00
C THR A 17 1.11 17.46 12.31
N ALA A 18 -0.17 17.81 12.43
CA ALA A 18 -0.75 18.40 13.62
C ALA A 18 -1.74 17.43 14.26
N ILE A 19 -1.37 16.91 15.43
CA ILE A 19 -2.19 15.99 16.23
C ILE A 19 -2.98 16.83 17.23
N HIS A 20 -4.29 16.87 17.07
CA HIS A 20 -5.19 17.55 18.00
C HIS A 20 -5.69 16.58 19.06
N LEU A 21 -5.68 17.02 20.32
CA LEU A 21 -5.97 16.16 21.46
C LEU A 21 -7.12 16.72 22.28
N VAL A 22 -7.89 15.83 22.91
CA VAL A 22 -8.90 16.23 23.91
C VAL A 22 -8.26 17.01 25.06
N SER A 23 -7.04 16.61 25.46
CA SER A 23 -6.25 17.31 26.47
C SER A 23 -4.77 16.95 26.34
N LEU A 24 -3.93 17.98 26.33
CA LEU A 24 -2.47 17.91 26.38
C LEU A 24 -2.02 18.35 27.78
N PRO A 25 -1.60 17.42 28.67
CA PRO A 25 -1.13 17.79 29.99
C PRO A 25 0.17 18.62 29.87
N PRO A 26 0.41 19.61 30.75
CA PRO A 26 1.69 20.30 30.80
C PRO A 26 2.79 19.27 31.07
N ALA A 27 3.93 19.45 30.41
CA ALA A 27 5.08 18.59 30.57
C ALA A 27 5.50 18.52 32.05
N GLY A 28 5.35 17.36 32.70
CA GLY A 28 5.98 17.09 34.00
C GLY A 28 5.11 16.93 35.24
N THR A 29 3.90 16.37 35.19
CA THR A 29 3.16 16.02 36.43
C THR A 29 2.83 14.54 36.56
N THR A 30 3.53 13.89 37.50
CA THR A 30 3.33 12.55 38.13
C THR A 30 4.19 11.38 37.61
N ALA A 31 4.55 10.51 38.56
CA ALA A 31 5.86 9.88 38.70
C ALA A 31 6.08 8.57 37.92
N THR A 32 5.20 8.15 37.00
CA THR A 32 5.34 6.83 36.33
C THR A 32 4.81 6.73 34.90
N SER A 33 4.77 7.81 34.10
CA SER A 33 4.49 7.62 32.66
C SER A 33 4.95 8.78 31.77
N PRO A 34 5.92 8.60 30.85
CA PRO A 34 6.24 9.62 29.86
C PRO A 34 5.19 9.56 28.74
N THR A 35 4.33 10.57 28.66
CA THR A 35 3.44 10.75 27.51
C THR A 35 4.29 10.92 26.25
N SER A 36 3.99 10.16 25.20
CA SER A 36 4.61 10.35 23.89
C SER A 36 3.54 10.52 22.82
N TYR A 37 3.84 11.32 21.83
CA TYR A 37 3.02 11.47 20.63
C TYR A 37 3.89 11.12 19.45
N SER A 38 3.32 10.49 18.44
CA SER A 38 4.08 9.92 17.35
C SER A 38 3.42 10.25 16.03
N THR A 39 4.22 10.55 15.02
CA THR A 39 3.80 10.57 13.62
C THR A 39 4.57 9.51 12.86
N THR A 40 3.93 8.82 11.93
CA THR A 40 4.51 7.82 11.05
C THR A 40 4.31 8.29 9.62
N ILE A 41 5.37 8.29 8.82
CA ILE A 41 5.35 8.69 7.41
C ILE A 41 5.93 7.51 6.61
N ASP A 42 5.12 6.85 5.79
CA ASP A 42 5.47 5.64 5.02
C ASP A 42 6.20 4.58 5.88
N GLY A 43 5.67 4.32 7.08
CA GLY A 43 6.22 3.34 8.03
C GLY A 43 7.39 3.86 8.88
N ARG A 44 7.93 5.05 8.61
CA ARG A 44 8.97 5.69 9.43
C ARG A 44 8.36 6.47 10.59
N ARG A 45 8.62 6.05 11.82
CA ARG A 45 8.01 6.61 13.04
C ARG A 45 8.90 7.64 13.72
N PHE A 46 8.30 8.77 14.10
CA PHE A 46 8.90 9.85 14.86
C PHE A 46 8.15 10.05 16.17
N ASP A 47 8.85 10.00 17.31
CA ASP A 47 8.29 10.12 18.65
C ASP A 47 8.65 11.48 19.27
N SER A 48 7.64 12.23 19.67
CA SER A 48 7.76 13.46 20.45
C SER A 48 7.44 13.20 21.92
N PHE A 49 8.36 13.57 22.82
CA PHE A 49 8.22 13.40 24.26
C PHE A 49 9.05 14.42 25.04
N VAL A 50 8.75 14.59 26.33
CA VAL A 50 9.57 15.39 27.24
C VAL A 50 10.35 14.46 28.16
N ARG A 51 11.66 14.73 28.36
CA ARG A 51 12.49 13.89 29.22
C ARG A 51 11.98 13.93 30.66
N TYR A 52 12.01 12.75 31.28
CA TYR A 52 11.75 12.60 32.71
C TYR A 52 13.07 12.39 33.48
N PRO A 53 13.22 12.98 34.70
CA PRO A 53 12.40 14.06 35.25
C PRO A 53 12.47 15.31 34.36
N ALA A 54 11.48 16.20 34.41
CA ALA A 54 11.36 17.37 33.51
C ALA A 54 12.47 18.41 33.75
N VAL A 55 13.70 18.07 33.37
CA VAL A 55 14.88 18.94 33.46
C VAL A 55 14.90 19.96 32.33
N ASP A 56 14.22 19.64 31.23
CA ASP A 56 14.01 20.49 30.06
C ASP A 56 12.53 20.40 29.67
N PRO A 57 11.77 21.51 29.71
CA PRO A 57 10.35 21.52 29.36
C PRO A 57 10.12 21.44 27.84
N ALA A 58 11.15 21.57 27.01
CA ALA A 58 11.01 21.50 25.56
C ALA A 58 10.80 20.04 25.08
N PRO A 59 9.84 19.81 24.16
CA PRO A 59 9.66 18.50 23.56
C PRO A 59 10.88 18.13 22.70
N MET A 60 11.26 16.87 22.80
CA MET A 60 12.29 16.25 21.99
C MET A 60 11.65 15.32 20.97
N THR A 61 12.24 15.24 19.77
CA THR A 61 11.83 14.27 18.76
C THR A 61 12.89 13.19 18.59
N TRP A 62 12.46 11.94 18.55
CA TRP A 62 13.25 10.76 18.27
C TRP A 62 12.75 10.11 16.98
N ASP A 63 13.65 9.86 16.03
CA ASP A 63 13.36 9.01 14.89
C ASP A 63 13.62 7.56 15.29
N ALA A 64 12.57 6.75 15.34
CA ALA A 64 12.63 5.36 15.77
C ALA A 64 13.37 4.48 14.75
N SER A 65 13.34 4.83 13.46
CA SER A 65 14.00 4.09 12.39
C SER A 65 15.49 4.47 12.26
N ALA A 66 15.87 5.72 12.55
CA ALA A 66 17.27 6.13 12.65
C ALA A 66 17.91 5.83 14.01
N ALA A 67 17.09 5.49 15.01
CA ALA A 67 17.51 5.43 16.42
C ALA A 67 18.30 6.68 16.85
N ALA A 68 17.81 7.86 16.48
CA ALA A 68 18.51 9.12 16.69
C ALA A 68 17.58 10.24 17.14
N TYR A 69 18.11 11.16 17.95
CA TYR A 69 17.42 12.40 18.27
C TYR A 69 17.46 13.34 17.08
N MET A 70 16.30 13.90 16.76
CA MET A 70 16.17 14.93 15.74
C MET A 70 16.56 16.30 16.31
N PRO A 71 16.90 17.27 15.44
CA PRO A 71 17.16 18.65 15.87
C PRO A 71 16.02 19.24 16.73
N ALA A 72 16.37 20.18 17.61
CA ALA A 72 15.38 20.90 18.40
C ALA A 72 14.39 21.63 17.47
N GLY A 73 13.10 21.58 17.83
CA GLY A 73 12.03 22.18 17.02
C GLY A 73 11.45 21.27 15.93
N THR A 74 11.95 20.03 15.77
CA THR A 74 11.30 19.03 14.89
C THR A 74 9.91 18.65 15.38
N SER A 75 9.60 18.81 16.66
CA SER A 75 8.22 18.83 17.15
C SER A 75 7.99 19.95 18.17
N THR A 76 6.73 20.39 18.30
CA THR A 76 6.29 21.41 19.25
C THR A 76 4.99 20.99 19.94
N TRP A 77 4.80 21.42 21.19
CA TRP A 77 3.62 21.13 22.02
C TRP A 77 2.96 22.46 22.39
N ASP A 78 1.69 22.65 21.99
CA ASP A 78 0.89 23.82 22.36
C ASP A 78 -0.24 23.41 23.30
N THR A 79 -0.09 23.74 24.58
CA THR A 79 -1.07 23.42 25.63
C THR A 79 -2.30 24.33 25.61
N ALA A 80 -2.26 25.47 24.91
CA ALA A 80 -3.42 26.34 24.78
C ALA A 80 -4.43 25.79 23.75
N THR A 81 -3.92 25.13 22.71
CA THR A 81 -4.71 24.52 21.63
C THR A 81 -4.83 23.00 21.74
N ASN A 82 -4.10 22.37 22.67
CA ASN A 82 -3.96 20.92 22.80
C ASN A 82 -3.42 20.24 21.53
N THR A 83 -2.44 20.87 20.88
CA THR A 83 -1.89 20.40 19.60
C THR A 83 -0.42 19.99 19.75
N VAL A 84 -0.04 18.87 19.14
CA VAL A 84 1.35 18.47 18.93
C VAL A 84 1.65 18.51 17.44
N THR A 85 2.66 19.29 17.05
CA THR A 85 3.02 19.47 15.64
C THR A 85 4.39 18.87 15.36
N PHE A 86 4.52 18.12 14.26
CA PHE A 86 5.81 17.68 13.71
C PHE A 86 6.14 18.42 12.42
N HIS A 87 7.41 18.79 12.30
CA HIS A 87 8.00 19.47 11.14
C HIS A 87 9.08 18.56 10.55
N ILE A 88 8.69 17.52 9.80
CA ILE A 88 9.66 16.53 9.29
C ILE A 88 10.22 16.99 7.94
N PRO A 89 11.53 17.25 7.81
CA PRO A 89 12.09 17.73 6.55
C PRO A 89 11.96 16.70 5.44
N ARG A 90 11.47 17.11 4.27
CA ARG A 90 11.36 16.23 3.09
C ARG A 90 12.72 15.77 2.60
N THR A 91 13.77 16.58 2.76
CA THR A 91 15.15 16.21 2.45
C THR A 91 15.67 15.11 3.38
N TYR A 92 15.25 15.12 4.64
CA TYR A 92 15.58 14.08 5.61
C TYR A 92 14.85 12.77 5.26
N LEU A 93 13.56 12.84 4.92
CA LEU A 93 12.77 11.69 4.45
C LEU A 93 13.31 11.10 3.14
N ALA A 94 13.65 11.96 2.17
CA ALA A 94 14.20 11.55 0.89
C ALA A 94 15.57 10.87 1.05
N GLY A 95 16.39 11.31 2.01
CA GLY A 95 17.63 10.62 2.39
C GLY A 95 17.42 9.21 2.94
N ALA A 96 16.19 8.89 3.37
CA ALA A 96 15.75 7.58 3.81
C ALA A 96 14.81 6.88 2.80
N ASN A 97 14.82 7.31 1.53
CA ASN A 97 13.94 6.83 0.44
C ASN A 97 12.43 6.95 0.73
N VAL A 98 12.03 7.79 1.69
CA VAL A 98 10.63 8.15 1.95
C VAL A 98 10.30 9.39 1.12
N VAL A 99 9.57 9.20 0.03
CA VAL A 99 9.26 10.24 -0.96
C VAL A 99 7.76 10.28 -1.22
N ALA A 100 7.25 11.47 -1.56
CA ALA A 100 5.83 11.67 -1.81
C ALA A 100 5.29 10.77 -2.95
N PRO A 101 3.99 10.42 -2.94
CA PRO A 101 2.97 10.77 -1.93
C PRO A 101 3.22 10.04 -0.61
N TYR A 102 2.87 10.70 0.50
CA TYR A 102 3.13 10.19 1.85
C TYR A 102 1.85 9.62 2.47
N GLU A 103 1.93 8.39 3.00
CA GLU A 103 0.95 7.83 3.93
C GLU A 103 1.32 8.28 5.35
N VAL A 104 0.38 8.93 6.05
CA VAL A 104 0.67 9.54 7.35
C VAL A 104 -0.26 9.01 8.42
N ALA A 105 0.32 8.46 9.49
CA ALA A 105 -0.42 8.03 10.68
C ALA A 105 0.10 8.72 11.93
N SER A 106 -0.73 8.80 12.95
CA SER A 106 -0.37 9.34 14.25
C SER A 106 -0.78 8.39 15.38
N GLN A 107 -0.01 8.42 16.45
CA GLN A 107 -0.27 7.67 17.67
C GLN A 107 -0.03 8.58 18.88
N SER A 108 -0.81 8.39 19.93
CA SER A 108 -0.55 8.97 21.24
C SER A 108 -0.45 7.85 22.26
N ASN A 109 0.49 7.96 23.19
CA ASN A 109 0.73 6.98 24.23
C ASN A 109 0.76 7.64 25.61
N PHE A 110 0.08 7.01 26.56
CA PHE A 110 0.19 7.31 28.01
C PHE A 110 0.32 5.99 28.77
N GLY A 111 1.56 5.60 29.05
CA GLY A 111 1.86 4.30 29.66
C GLY A 111 1.50 3.16 28.70
N VAL A 112 0.46 2.39 29.04
CA VAL A 112 -0.06 1.27 28.23
C VAL A 112 -1.26 1.66 27.37
N LEU A 113 -1.78 2.89 27.50
CA LEU A 113 -2.91 3.37 26.72
C LEU A 113 -2.41 3.98 25.41
N SER A 114 -2.95 3.53 24.28
CA SER A 114 -2.65 4.09 22.96
C SER A 114 -3.93 4.50 22.22
N ALA A 115 -3.85 5.59 21.46
CA ALA A 115 -4.87 5.98 20.49
C ALA A 115 -4.17 6.32 19.17
N SER A 116 -4.77 5.94 18.03
CA SER A 116 -4.19 6.12 16.70
C SER A 116 -5.19 6.73 15.72
N ALA A 117 -4.70 7.59 14.82
CA ALA A 117 -5.46 8.16 13.71
C ALA A 117 -4.58 8.15 12.45
N ALA A 118 -5.16 7.85 11.29
CA ALA A 118 -4.44 7.80 10.01
C ALA A 118 -5.09 8.69 8.96
N ASP A 119 -4.28 9.30 8.11
CA ASP A 119 -4.65 10.06 6.92
C ASP A 119 -4.00 9.38 5.72
N ASP A 120 -4.82 8.82 4.84
CA ASP A 120 -4.40 7.96 3.73
C ASP A 120 -3.93 8.77 2.51
N HIS A 121 -4.03 10.11 2.54
CA HIS A 121 -3.51 10.98 1.50
C HIS A 121 -3.04 12.33 2.07
N ALA A 122 -1.73 12.45 2.36
CA ALA A 122 -1.13 13.76 2.60
C ALA A 122 -1.27 14.62 1.32
N PRO A 123 -2.02 15.73 1.32
CA PRO A 123 -2.21 16.52 0.11
C PRO A 123 -0.87 17.19 -0.24
N GLU A 124 -0.25 16.79 -1.36
CA GLU A 124 0.69 17.69 -2.01
C GLU A 124 -0.10 18.95 -2.37
N GLY A 125 0.18 20.03 -1.63
CA GLY A 125 -0.65 21.23 -1.57
C GLY A 125 -1.25 21.61 -2.92
N THR A 126 -2.55 21.40 -3.06
CA THR A 126 -3.39 21.71 -4.22
C THR A 126 -2.96 21.07 -5.56
N ARG A 127 -3.72 20.03 -5.96
CA ARG A 127 -4.01 19.60 -7.36
C ARG A 127 -2.97 20.01 -8.42
N THR A 128 -1.90 19.22 -8.62
CA THR A 128 -1.41 18.74 -9.94
C THR A 128 -0.09 17.97 -9.79
N VAL A 129 0.02 16.84 -10.50
CA VAL A 129 1.23 16.01 -10.57
C VAL A 129 2.27 16.66 -11.48
N GLY A 130 3.51 16.77 -11.02
CA GLY A 130 4.66 17.09 -11.87
C GLY A 130 5.99 17.03 -11.13
N VAL A 131 6.84 16.06 -11.49
CA VAL A 131 8.25 16.02 -11.07
C VAL A 131 9.11 16.60 -12.20
N SER A 132 9.99 17.54 -11.88
CA SER A 132 11.03 18.03 -12.79
C SER A 132 12.42 17.52 -12.36
N ASN A 133 13.28 17.22 -13.35
CA ASN A 133 14.73 17.01 -13.26
C ASN A 133 15.33 15.61 -12.96
N ALA A 134 14.78 14.53 -13.52
CA ALA A 134 15.58 13.33 -13.82
C ALA A 134 15.08 12.62 -15.09
N ARG A 135 16.02 12.09 -15.87
CA ARG A 135 15.80 11.50 -17.21
C ARG A 135 16.03 10.00 -17.15
N VAL A 136 14.99 9.24 -17.49
CA VAL A 136 14.98 7.77 -17.64
C VAL A 136 15.32 7.45 -19.09
N ILE A 137 16.34 6.61 -19.34
CA ILE A 137 16.81 6.32 -20.70
C ILE A 137 15.89 5.34 -21.45
N ALA A 138 15.02 4.59 -20.76
CA ALA A 138 13.78 4.00 -21.29
C ALA A 138 13.05 3.25 -20.17
N ILE A 139 11.72 3.38 -20.12
CA ILE A 139 10.82 2.35 -19.57
C ILE A 139 9.80 2.11 -20.70
N PRO A 140 9.63 0.87 -21.20
CA PRO A 140 8.59 0.60 -22.19
C PRO A 140 7.22 0.88 -21.56
N THR A 141 6.35 1.50 -22.35
CA THR A 141 5.00 1.93 -21.99
C THR A 141 4.23 0.84 -21.25
N PRO A 142 3.56 1.13 -20.11
CA PRO A 142 2.66 0.17 -19.50
C PRO A 142 1.37 0.14 -20.31
N SER A 143 1.12 -1.00 -20.96
CA SER A 143 -0.18 -1.33 -21.52
C SER A 143 -0.53 -2.76 -21.11
N VAL A 144 -1.57 -2.84 -20.27
CA VAL A 144 -2.25 -4.03 -19.77
C VAL A 144 -1.41 -4.91 -18.84
N ALA A 145 -1.89 -5.07 -17.60
CA ALA A 145 -1.24 -5.72 -16.46
C ALA A 145 -0.43 -6.98 -16.82
N PRO A 146 0.87 -7.06 -16.47
CA PRO A 146 1.59 -8.32 -16.48
C PRO A 146 1.55 -8.94 -15.07
N ARG A 147 1.16 -10.22 -15.06
CA ARG A 147 1.50 -11.23 -14.06
C ARG A 147 2.80 -10.90 -13.31
N SER A 148 2.78 -10.99 -11.97
CA SER A 148 3.93 -10.77 -11.09
C SER A 148 5.13 -11.63 -11.49
N THR A 149 6.01 -11.10 -12.35
CA THR A 149 7.21 -11.82 -12.80
C THR A 149 8.32 -11.65 -11.78
N ALA A 150 8.93 -12.77 -11.37
CA ALA A 150 10.07 -12.76 -10.47
C ALA A 150 11.23 -11.92 -11.04
N GLN A 151 11.90 -11.19 -10.16
CA GLN A 151 13.05 -10.34 -10.46
C GLN A 151 14.32 -10.98 -9.87
N THR A 152 15.41 -11.00 -10.63
CA THR A 152 16.73 -11.45 -10.15
C THR A 152 17.63 -10.25 -9.83
N VAL A 153 18.30 -10.30 -8.69
CA VAL A 153 19.31 -9.35 -8.23
C VAL A 153 20.63 -10.08 -8.03
N THR A 154 21.74 -9.46 -8.45
CA THR A 154 23.10 -9.99 -8.25
C THR A 154 23.93 -8.99 -7.46
N PHE A 155 24.74 -9.48 -6.53
CA PHE A 155 25.48 -8.64 -5.59
C PHE A 155 26.98 -8.66 -5.90
N SER A 156 27.61 -7.48 -5.81
CA SER A 156 29.05 -7.29 -5.97
C SER A 156 29.57 -6.38 -4.86
N HIS A 157 30.64 -6.80 -4.21
CA HIS A 157 31.32 -6.02 -3.18
C HIS A 157 32.36 -5.10 -3.83
N ASP A 158 32.59 -3.91 -3.27
CA ASP A 158 33.52 -2.90 -3.83
C ASP A 158 34.97 -3.40 -3.89
N GLY A 159 35.37 -4.28 -2.98
CA GLY A 159 36.66 -4.97 -2.98
C GLY A 159 36.71 -6.23 -3.85
N GLY A 160 35.62 -6.54 -4.55
CA GLY A 160 35.40 -7.83 -5.21
C GLY A 160 34.84 -8.89 -4.25
N ASN A 161 34.29 -9.94 -4.84
CA ASN A 161 33.67 -11.05 -4.10
C ASN A 161 34.67 -12.16 -3.79
N THR A 162 35.85 -11.83 -3.28
CA THR A 162 36.90 -12.81 -3.00
C THR A 162 37.37 -12.68 -1.56
N PHE A 163 37.44 -13.81 -0.87
CA PHE A 163 38.07 -13.92 0.46
C PHE A 163 39.39 -14.68 0.37
N TYR A 164 40.35 -14.29 1.20
CA TYR A 164 41.62 -14.97 1.38
C TYR A 164 41.68 -15.65 2.77
N PRO A 165 42.55 -16.66 2.97
CA PRO A 165 42.59 -17.44 4.22
C PRO A 165 42.70 -16.62 5.50
N GLU A 166 43.46 -15.52 5.49
CA GLU A 166 43.64 -14.61 6.62
C GLU A 166 42.37 -13.86 7.03
N GLN A 167 41.38 -13.80 6.13
CA GLN A 167 40.07 -13.22 6.42
C GLN A 167 39.11 -14.28 6.97
N SER A 168 39.43 -15.57 6.89
CA SER A 168 38.53 -16.61 7.35
C SER A 168 38.66 -16.90 8.84
N THR A 169 37.62 -17.50 9.43
CA THR A 169 37.68 -17.98 10.82
C THR A 169 38.47 -19.29 10.97
N LEU A 170 39.04 -19.80 9.87
CA LEU A 170 39.71 -21.10 9.79
C LEU A 170 38.84 -22.26 10.32
N GLY A 171 37.52 -22.17 10.12
CA GLY A 171 36.56 -23.17 10.58
C GLY A 171 36.34 -23.18 12.10
N THR A 172 36.51 -22.03 12.76
CA THR A 172 36.29 -21.88 14.21
C THR A 172 35.21 -20.83 14.47
N THR A 173 34.60 -20.83 15.66
CA THR A 173 33.68 -19.74 16.04
C THR A 173 34.46 -18.45 16.12
N GLN A 174 34.03 -17.43 15.38
CA GLN A 174 34.63 -16.10 15.26
C GLN A 174 35.29 -15.65 16.58
N GLU A 175 36.63 -15.52 16.59
CA GLU A 175 37.33 -14.92 17.73
C GLU A 175 36.88 -13.47 17.88
N ALA A 176 36.68 -13.03 19.12
CA ALA A 176 36.16 -11.71 19.43
C ALA A 176 37.07 -10.60 18.86
N GLY A 177 36.65 -9.96 17.76
CA GLY A 177 37.25 -8.73 17.25
C GLY A 177 37.56 -8.65 15.76
N LEU A 178 37.37 -9.71 14.96
CA LEU A 178 37.58 -9.67 13.51
C LEU A 178 36.30 -10.12 12.77
N ASP A 179 35.51 -9.15 12.32
CA ASP A 179 34.43 -9.38 11.35
C ASP A 179 34.90 -8.97 9.97
N SER A 180 35.28 -9.96 9.18
CA SER A 180 35.72 -9.83 7.80
C SER A 180 34.59 -10.05 6.79
N SER A 181 33.36 -10.23 7.25
CA SER A 181 32.24 -10.58 6.40
C SER A 181 31.93 -9.47 5.40
N HIS A 182 31.53 -9.84 4.19
CA HIS A 182 31.01 -8.89 3.22
C HIS A 182 29.52 -8.67 3.47
N THR A 183 29.10 -7.41 3.56
CA THR A 183 27.70 -7.02 3.84
C THR A 183 27.08 -6.36 2.62
N PHE A 184 25.81 -6.69 2.36
CA PHE A 184 25.00 -6.15 1.28
C PHE A 184 23.62 -5.78 1.79
N ASP A 185 22.95 -4.89 1.07
CA ASP A 185 21.62 -4.42 1.38
C ASP A 185 20.65 -4.73 0.24
N LEU A 186 19.42 -5.10 0.57
CA LEU A 186 18.33 -5.31 -0.38
C LEU A 186 17.01 -4.75 0.17
N ASP A 187 16.44 -3.77 -0.52
CA ASP A 187 15.10 -3.27 -0.23
C ASP A 187 14.03 -4.03 -1.02
N VAL A 188 13.02 -4.56 -0.32
CA VAL A 188 11.90 -5.30 -0.90
C VAL A 188 10.62 -4.45 -0.75
N PRO A 189 10.23 -3.65 -1.77
CA PRO A 189 9.22 -2.60 -1.62
C PRO A 189 7.78 -3.12 -1.51
N GLN A 190 7.52 -4.33 -2.03
CA GLN A 190 6.23 -5.00 -1.98
C GLN A 190 6.40 -6.39 -1.37
N THR A 191 5.39 -6.89 -0.66
CA THR A 191 5.41 -8.22 -0.05
C THR A 191 5.77 -9.28 -1.11
N SER A 192 6.89 -9.97 -0.90
CA SER A 192 7.48 -10.89 -1.87
C SER A 192 8.09 -12.10 -1.17
N ASP A 193 8.16 -13.23 -1.87
CA ASP A 193 9.05 -14.31 -1.49
C ASP A 193 10.44 -14.03 -2.06
N VAL A 194 11.51 -14.21 -1.27
CA VAL A 194 12.90 -13.89 -1.65
C VAL A 194 13.77 -15.13 -1.45
N ALA A 195 14.38 -15.62 -2.52
CA ALA A 195 15.28 -16.76 -2.49
C ALA A 195 16.72 -16.35 -2.83
N PHE A 196 17.64 -16.56 -1.91
CA PHE A 196 19.06 -16.29 -2.06
C PHE A 196 19.83 -17.54 -2.49
N THR A 197 20.88 -17.33 -3.27
CA THR A 197 21.85 -18.37 -3.65
C THR A 197 23.26 -17.80 -3.54
N LEU A 198 24.10 -18.45 -2.75
CA LEU A 198 25.52 -18.19 -2.58
C LEU A 198 26.31 -19.38 -3.12
N ASP A 199 27.11 -19.18 -4.15
CA ASP A 199 28.03 -20.19 -4.70
C ASP A 199 29.45 -19.63 -4.70
N TRP A 200 30.49 -20.47 -4.62
CA TRP A 200 31.88 -20.01 -4.53
C TRP A 200 32.87 -20.94 -5.22
N THR A 201 34.03 -20.46 -5.62
CA THR A 201 35.09 -21.33 -6.16
C THR A 201 35.70 -22.19 -5.06
N ASP A 202 35.94 -23.47 -5.32
CA ASP A 202 36.59 -24.37 -4.37
C ASP A 202 37.63 -25.23 -5.10
N ALA A 203 38.69 -24.58 -5.59
CA ALA A 203 39.69 -25.22 -6.46
C ALA A 203 40.57 -26.23 -5.71
N VAL A 204 40.86 -25.96 -4.44
CA VAL A 204 41.68 -26.81 -3.56
C VAL A 204 40.82 -27.74 -2.69
N GLY A 205 39.53 -27.46 -2.57
CA GLY A 205 38.60 -28.26 -1.78
C GLY A 205 38.47 -27.77 -0.34
N GLY A 206 37.26 -27.82 0.20
CA GLY A 206 36.99 -27.63 1.63
C GLY A 206 36.80 -26.17 2.06
N SER A 207 36.73 -25.23 1.12
CA SER A 207 36.26 -23.87 1.46
C SER A 207 34.76 -23.87 1.78
N ASP A 208 34.38 -23.11 2.81
CA ASP A 208 33.02 -22.98 3.33
C ASP A 208 32.72 -21.52 3.63
N LEU A 209 31.66 -20.98 3.03
CA LEU A 209 31.17 -19.62 3.27
C LEU A 209 29.76 -19.73 3.84
N TYR A 210 29.42 -18.86 4.79
CA TYR A 210 28.07 -18.78 5.35
C TYR A 210 27.31 -17.56 4.86
N LEU A 211 26.08 -17.77 4.43
CA LEU A 211 25.08 -16.77 4.12
C LEU A 211 24.16 -16.54 5.32
N ARG A 212 24.10 -15.31 5.80
CA ARG A 212 23.10 -14.89 6.79
C ARG A 212 22.32 -13.67 6.31
N VAL A 213 21.00 -13.71 6.42
CA VAL A 213 20.11 -12.61 6.07
C VAL A 213 19.35 -12.17 7.31
N THR A 214 19.25 -10.87 7.54
CA THR A 214 18.56 -10.26 8.69
C THR A 214 17.80 -9.00 8.26
N GLY A 215 17.00 -8.39 9.15
CA GLY A 215 16.23 -7.18 8.86
C GLY A 215 14.73 -7.45 8.84
N ALA A 216 14.07 -7.17 7.72
CA ALA A 216 12.64 -7.42 7.52
C ALA A 216 12.25 -8.91 7.62
N ALA A 217 13.19 -9.82 7.41
CA ALA A 217 13.10 -11.24 7.69
C ALA A 217 14.49 -11.79 8.06
N ASP A 218 14.54 -12.90 8.80
CA ASP A 218 15.80 -13.57 9.20
C ASP A 218 15.89 -14.94 8.52
N SER A 219 17.09 -15.30 8.03
CA SER A 219 17.34 -16.63 7.46
C SER A 219 17.48 -17.73 8.51
N ASP A 220 17.48 -17.38 9.80
CA ASP A 220 17.74 -18.27 10.93
C ASP A 220 19.06 -19.03 10.73
N SER A 221 18.99 -20.36 10.57
CA SER A 221 20.14 -21.24 10.29
C SER A 221 20.22 -21.67 8.82
N GLN A 222 19.40 -21.11 7.93
CA GLN A 222 19.54 -21.34 6.49
C GLN A 222 20.77 -20.58 5.98
N GLY A 223 21.56 -21.23 5.12
CA GLY A 223 22.82 -20.64 4.66
C GLY A 223 23.94 -20.68 5.70
N THR A 224 23.88 -21.59 6.68
CA THR A 224 25.02 -21.85 7.57
C THR A 224 25.31 -23.35 7.59
N THR A 225 25.61 -23.91 6.41
CA THR A 225 25.79 -25.34 6.17
C THR A 225 27.08 -25.57 5.39
N SER A 226 27.64 -26.79 5.43
CA SER A 226 28.79 -27.13 4.59
C SER A 226 28.42 -27.40 3.12
N ALA A 227 27.28 -26.90 2.64
CA ALA A 227 26.74 -27.21 1.32
C ALA A 227 27.09 -26.11 0.32
N ARG A 228 27.37 -26.50 -0.93
CA ARG A 228 27.65 -25.57 -2.02
C ARG A 228 26.75 -25.90 -3.22
N PRO A 229 25.92 -24.96 -3.71
CA PRO A 229 25.70 -23.61 -3.17
C PRO A 229 24.92 -23.63 -1.85
N GLU A 230 25.05 -22.56 -1.08
CA GLU A 230 24.15 -22.25 0.02
C GLU A 230 22.91 -21.51 -0.48
N THR A 231 21.78 -21.77 0.18
CA THR A 231 20.50 -21.13 -0.16
C THR A 231 19.77 -20.72 1.11
N ALA A 232 19.05 -19.61 1.02
CA ALA A 232 18.11 -19.15 2.04
C ALA A 232 16.83 -18.67 1.34
N SER A 233 15.66 -19.06 1.85
CA SER A 233 14.36 -18.66 1.30
C SER A 233 13.53 -18.00 2.38
N LEU A 234 13.13 -16.76 2.12
CA LEU A 234 12.32 -15.92 3.00
C LEU A 234 10.95 -15.71 2.34
N THR A 235 9.88 -15.80 3.11
CA THR A 235 8.51 -15.61 2.61
C THR A 235 7.90 -14.33 3.16
N ASP A 236 6.97 -13.73 2.42
CA ASP A 236 6.22 -12.54 2.87
C ASP A 236 7.11 -11.35 3.27
N VAL A 237 8.26 -11.20 2.62
CA VAL A 237 9.21 -10.12 2.93
C VAL A 237 8.70 -8.81 2.36
N ARG A 238 8.62 -7.79 3.23
CA ARG A 238 8.47 -6.38 2.84
C ARG A 238 9.36 -5.53 3.74
N GLY A 239 10.23 -4.72 3.14
CA GLY A 239 11.19 -3.88 3.85
C GLY A 239 12.65 -4.24 3.54
N HIS A 240 13.55 -3.72 4.36
CA HIS A 240 14.99 -3.81 4.17
C HIS A 240 15.59 -5.11 4.69
N LEU A 241 16.46 -5.75 3.90
CA LEU A 241 17.25 -6.91 4.28
C LEU A 241 18.74 -6.56 4.28
N THR A 242 19.45 -7.00 5.30
CA THR A 242 20.91 -6.98 5.38
C THR A 242 21.43 -8.41 5.18
N ILE A 243 22.25 -8.61 4.16
CA ILE A 243 22.84 -9.89 3.77
C ILE A 243 24.32 -9.89 4.14
N ASN A 244 24.75 -10.91 4.87
CA ASN A 244 26.12 -11.11 5.30
C ASN A 244 26.67 -12.40 4.68
N VAL A 245 27.83 -12.30 4.04
CA VAL A 245 28.61 -13.45 3.56
C VAL A 245 29.85 -13.56 4.43
N ASN A 246 29.90 -14.59 5.25
CA ASN A 246 30.97 -14.84 6.20
C ASN A 246 31.96 -15.89 5.65
N PRO A 247 33.27 -15.59 5.64
CA PRO A 247 34.29 -16.56 5.28
C PRO A 247 34.57 -17.53 6.44
N TYR A 248 33.74 -18.56 6.61
CA TYR A 248 33.94 -19.53 7.69
C TYR A 248 35.29 -20.26 7.53
N LEU A 249 35.56 -20.79 6.34
CA LEU A 249 36.82 -21.46 6.02
C LEU A 249 37.22 -21.18 4.57
N VAL A 250 38.44 -20.67 4.35
CA VAL A 250 39.01 -20.45 3.01
C VAL A 250 40.31 -21.24 2.90
N THR A 251 40.41 -22.13 1.91
CA THR A 251 41.52 -23.10 1.81
C THR A 251 42.50 -22.85 0.65
N ASP A 252 42.13 -22.06 -0.36
CA ASP A 252 43.03 -21.71 -1.47
C ASP A 252 43.91 -20.50 -1.09
N GLU A 253 45.14 -20.77 -0.64
CA GLU A 253 46.10 -19.73 -0.28
C GLU A 253 46.60 -18.89 -1.45
N GLN A 254 46.52 -19.40 -2.68
CA GLN A 254 47.12 -18.74 -3.84
C GLN A 254 46.13 -17.82 -4.56
N ASN A 255 44.86 -18.23 -4.65
CA ASN A 255 43.84 -17.49 -5.40
C ASN A 255 42.64 -17.05 -4.55
N GLY A 256 42.55 -17.50 -3.29
CA GLY A 256 41.38 -17.27 -2.45
C GLY A 256 40.11 -17.96 -2.95
N THR A 257 39.00 -17.66 -2.29
CA THR A 257 37.67 -18.18 -2.61
C THR A 257 36.80 -17.05 -3.14
N THR A 258 36.46 -17.10 -4.42
CA THR A 258 35.59 -16.10 -5.08
C THR A 258 34.15 -16.59 -5.10
N TYR A 259 33.19 -15.76 -4.71
CA TYR A 259 31.78 -16.13 -4.66
C TYR A 259 30.88 -15.32 -5.60
N THR A 260 29.74 -15.92 -5.92
CA THR A 260 28.59 -15.26 -6.54
C THR A 260 27.44 -15.29 -5.55
N LEU A 261 26.78 -14.15 -5.38
CA LEU A 261 25.59 -14.00 -4.55
C LEU A 261 24.47 -13.43 -5.41
N SER A 262 23.29 -14.03 -5.32
CA SER A 262 22.09 -13.60 -6.03
C SER A 262 20.84 -13.79 -5.20
N ALA A 263 19.81 -13.01 -5.51
CA ALA A 263 18.47 -13.15 -4.96
C ALA A 263 17.42 -13.18 -6.07
N VAL A 264 16.40 -14.01 -5.91
CA VAL A 264 15.19 -14.03 -6.75
C VAL A 264 14.02 -13.54 -5.90
N ILE A 265 13.46 -12.39 -6.27
CA ILE A 265 12.33 -11.73 -5.61
C ILE A 265 11.08 -12.04 -6.40
N THR A 266 10.12 -12.72 -5.79
CA THR A 266 8.84 -13.08 -6.40
C THR A 266 7.73 -12.29 -5.70
N PRO A 267 7.20 -11.23 -6.33
CA PRO A 267 6.12 -10.46 -5.74
C PRO A 267 4.91 -11.33 -5.45
N LYS A 268 4.36 -11.23 -4.24
CA LYS A 268 3.06 -11.83 -3.95
C LYS A 268 2.00 -10.99 -4.65
N GLN A 269 1.25 -11.64 -5.53
CA GLN A 269 0.16 -10.99 -6.22
C GLN A 269 -0.97 -10.72 -5.21
N VAL A 270 -1.24 -9.44 -4.97
CA VAL A 270 -2.50 -9.02 -4.36
C VAL A 270 -3.58 -9.27 -5.40
N VAL A 271 -4.48 -10.21 -5.12
CA VAL A 271 -5.57 -10.56 -6.04
C VAL A 271 -6.66 -9.51 -5.91
N ASP A 272 -7.02 -8.90 -7.03
CA ASP A 272 -8.13 -7.97 -7.22
C ASP A 272 -8.82 -8.44 -8.50
N THR A 273 -9.92 -9.18 -8.32
CA THR A 273 -10.57 -9.96 -9.38
C THR A 273 -11.36 -9.08 -10.34
N ASP A 274 -11.88 -7.94 -9.89
CA ASP A 274 -12.67 -7.03 -10.73
C ASP A 274 -11.92 -5.74 -11.14
N GLY A 275 -10.76 -5.47 -10.53
CA GLY A 275 -9.84 -4.42 -10.92
C GLY A 275 -10.26 -3.05 -10.43
N ASP A 276 -11.04 -2.98 -9.35
CA ASP A 276 -11.49 -1.71 -8.78
C ASP A 276 -10.46 -1.04 -7.86
N GLY A 277 -9.34 -1.74 -7.58
CA GLY A 277 -8.24 -1.27 -6.76
C GLY A 277 -8.33 -1.70 -5.29
N VAL A 278 -9.37 -2.43 -4.90
CA VAL A 278 -9.51 -3.05 -3.58
C VAL A 278 -9.12 -4.53 -3.67
N PRO A 279 -8.19 -5.02 -2.83
CA PRO A 279 -7.85 -6.45 -2.82
C PRO A 279 -9.07 -7.32 -2.49
N ASP A 280 -9.20 -8.50 -3.11
CA ASP A 280 -10.29 -9.46 -2.86
C ASP A 280 -10.47 -9.81 -1.37
N SER A 281 -9.40 -9.75 -0.59
CA SER A 281 -9.44 -10.00 0.86
C SER A 281 -10.08 -8.86 1.68
N ALA A 282 -10.10 -7.66 1.12
CA ALA A 282 -10.66 -6.44 1.70
C ALA A 282 -11.93 -5.95 0.96
N ASP A 283 -12.23 -6.55 -0.20
CA ASP A 283 -13.40 -6.25 -1.01
C ASP A 283 -14.62 -7.10 -0.56
N ALA A 284 -15.72 -6.42 -0.27
CA ALA A 284 -16.99 -7.05 0.08
C ALA A 284 -17.77 -7.54 -1.16
N CYS A 285 -17.40 -7.08 -2.36
CA CYS A 285 -17.96 -7.42 -3.65
C CYS A 285 -16.89 -7.82 -4.69
N PRO A 286 -16.04 -8.86 -4.47
CA PRO A 286 -14.83 -9.19 -5.29
C PRO A 286 -15.00 -9.48 -6.78
N THR A 287 -16.21 -9.39 -7.32
CA THR A 287 -16.52 -9.69 -8.72
C THR A 287 -17.32 -8.58 -9.37
N VAL A 288 -17.55 -7.47 -8.67
CA VAL A 288 -18.42 -6.38 -9.06
C VAL A 288 -17.75 -5.06 -8.71
N VAL A 289 -17.10 -4.46 -9.71
CA VAL A 289 -16.38 -3.20 -9.60
C VAL A 289 -17.14 -2.17 -8.76
N GLY A 290 -16.54 -1.79 -7.63
CA GLY A 290 -17.04 -0.75 -6.77
C GLY A 290 -16.29 0.57 -6.93
N THR A 291 -16.88 1.61 -6.36
CA THR A 291 -16.17 2.87 -6.08
C THR A 291 -16.26 3.23 -4.59
N GLY A 292 -16.92 2.38 -3.81
CA GLY A 292 -17.00 2.49 -2.35
C GLY A 292 -15.70 2.03 -1.70
N THR A 293 -15.49 2.46 -0.46
CA THR A 293 -14.30 2.12 0.34
C THR A 293 -14.18 0.64 0.70
N ASN A 294 -15.20 -0.17 0.39
CA ASN A 294 -15.24 -1.61 0.62
C ASN A 294 -15.30 -2.43 -0.68
N GLY A 295 -14.98 -1.81 -1.83
CA GLY A 295 -15.02 -2.45 -3.16
C GLY A 295 -16.43 -2.77 -3.69
N CYS A 296 -17.49 -2.38 -2.95
CA CYS A 296 -18.84 -2.48 -3.47
C CYS A 296 -19.29 -1.19 -4.18
N PRO A 297 -20.21 -1.29 -5.15
CA PRO A 297 -20.93 -0.14 -5.67
C PRO A 297 -21.64 0.63 -4.53
N PRO A 298 -21.67 1.97 -4.58
CA PRO A 298 -22.39 2.77 -3.59
C PRO A 298 -23.89 2.40 -3.58
N PRO A 299 -24.61 2.59 -2.46
CA PRO A 299 -26.03 2.34 -2.41
C PRO A 299 -26.75 3.19 -3.46
N VAL A 300 -27.56 2.55 -4.29
CA VAL A 300 -28.37 3.26 -5.28
C VAL A 300 -29.55 3.90 -4.56
N TYR A 301 -29.62 5.23 -4.58
CA TYR A 301 -30.71 5.98 -3.96
C TYR A 301 -31.83 6.35 -4.93
N GLU A 302 -31.62 6.21 -6.24
CA GLU A 302 -32.60 6.55 -7.27
C GLU A 302 -32.94 5.36 -8.16
N HIS A 303 -34.23 5.19 -8.42
CA HIS A 303 -34.75 4.12 -9.26
C HIS A 303 -35.75 4.69 -10.27
N VAL A 304 -35.70 4.18 -11.50
CA VAL A 304 -36.76 4.35 -12.48
C VAL A 304 -37.57 3.07 -12.54
N ASN A 305 -38.83 3.14 -12.14
CA ASN A 305 -39.79 2.03 -12.22
C ASN A 305 -40.64 2.19 -13.49
N LEU A 306 -40.81 1.11 -14.25
CA LEU A 306 -41.72 1.04 -15.38
C LEU A 306 -42.93 0.18 -15.04
N TYR A 307 -44.12 0.72 -15.27
CA TYR A 307 -45.40 0.05 -15.12
C TYR A 307 -46.10 -0.11 -16.47
N VAL A 308 -46.77 -1.25 -16.68
CA VAL A 308 -47.70 -1.50 -17.78
C VAL A 308 -49.07 -1.72 -17.16
N ASP A 309 -50.04 -0.87 -17.50
CA ASP A 309 -51.42 -0.92 -16.97
C ASP A 309 -51.47 -0.99 -15.43
N GLY A 310 -50.55 -0.27 -14.77
CA GLY A 310 -50.46 -0.20 -13.31
C GLY A 310 -49.65 -1.32 -12.65
N VAL A 311 -49.14 -2.30 -13.41
CA VAL A 311 -48.28 -3.38 -12.89
C VAL A 311 -46.82 -3.04 -13.15
N LYS A 312 -45.97 -3.05 -12.11
CA LYS A 312 -44.53 -2.83 -12.26
C LYS A 312 -43.91 -3.99 -13.03
N VAL A 313 -43.29 -3.70 -14.17
CA VAL A 313 -42.68 -4.71 -15.06
C VAL A 313 -41.15 -4.63 -15.10
N ALA A 314 -40.57 -3.49 -14.75
CA ALA A 314 -39.12 -3.32 -14.71
C ALA A 314 -38.72 -2.21 -13.73
N THR A 315 -37.48 -2.29 -13.24
CA THR A 315 -36.81 -1.25 -12.46
C THR A 315 -35.40 -1.09 -13.00
N GLN A 316 -34.89 0.14 -13.01
CA GLN A 316 -33.51 0.43 -13.35
C GLN A 316 -32.95 1.45 -12.36
N ASP A 317 -31.79 1.11 -11.81
CA ASP A 317 -31.01 2.01 -10.97
C ASP A 317 -30.43 3.14 -11.81
N VAL A 318 -30.60 4.37 -11.33
CA VAL A 318 -30.05 5.57 -11.97
C VAL A 318 -29.33 6.40 -10.91
N ASP A 319 -28.35 7.20 -11.33
CA ASP A 319 -27.67 8.15 -10.46
C ASP A 319 -27.55 9.49 -11.19
N THR A 320 -28.22 10.51 -10.67
CA THR A 320 -28.14 11.88 -11.19
C THR A 320 -27.25 12.82 -10.41
N THR A 321 -26.54 12.32 -9.40
CA THR A 321 -25.65 13.12 -8.54
C THR A 321 -24.61 13.90 -9.35
N ASN A 322 -24.14 13.33 -10.47
CA ASN A 322 -23.10 13.90 -11.33
C ASN A 322 -23.60 14.43 -12.68
N GLY A 323 -24.92 14.64 -12.84
CA GLY A 323 -25.51 15.16 -14.07
C GLY A 323 -26.67 14.31 -14.60
N PRO A 324 -27.19 14.60 -15.80
CA PRO A 324 -28.35 13.91 -16.34
C PRO A 324 -28.03 12.44 -16.66
N ALA A 325 -28.78 11.52 -16.05
CA ALA A 325 -28.71 10.11 -16.34
C ALA A 325 -29.51 9.76 -17.62
N SER A 326 -29.02 8.80 -18.39
CA SER A 326 -29.73 8.20 -19.52
C SER A 326 -29.94 6.72 -19.26
N PHE A 327 -31.13 6.21 -19.55
CA PHE A 327 -31.49 4.81 -19.30
C PHE A 327 -32.33 4.26 -20.46
N ALA A 328 -32.39 2.93 -20.57
CA ALA A 328 -33.16 2.25 -21.60
C ALA A 328 -33.80 0.98 -21.02
N MET A 329 -35.13 1.01 -20.92
CA MET A 329 -35.91 -0.10 -20.34
C MET A 329 -36.73 -0.77 -21.45
N PRO A 330 -36.23 -1.87 -22.05
CA PRO A 330 -36.99 -2.58 -23.08
C PRO A 330 -38.22 -3.24 -22.45
N VAL A 331 -39.39 -3.02 -23.05
CA VAL A 331 -40.65 -3.63 -22.63
C VAL A 331 -41.39 -4.18 -23.84
N THR A 332 -41.97 -5.36 -23.69
CA THR A 332 -42.87 -5.94 -24.70
C THR A 332 -44.30 -5.84 -24.17
N VAL A 333 -45.18 -5.21 -24.94
CA VAL A 333 -46.61 -5.13 -24.63
C VAL A 333 -47.41 -6.05 -25.55
N GLY A 334 -48.49 -6.62 -25.02
CA GLY A 334 -49.38 -7.53 -25.75
C GLY A 334 -50.23 -6.80 -26.79
N ALA A 335 -51.15 -7.53 -27.44
CA ALA A 335 -52.10 -6.94 -28.37
C ALA A 335 -53.12 -6.07 -27.63
N GLY A 336 -53.39 -4.87 -28.14
CA GLY A 336 -54.33 -3.92 -27.54
C GLY A 336 -53.68 -2.59 -27.13
N SER A 337 -54.46 -1.74 -26.46
CA SER A 337 -54.00 -0.45 -25.93
C SER A 337 -53.51 -0.64 -24.50
N HIS A 338 -52.33 -0.11 -24.20
CA HIS A 338 -51.67 -0.20 -22.91
C HIS A 338 -51.19 1.18 -22.45
N THR A 339 -51.22 1.41 -21.14
CA THR A 339 -50.62 2.60 -20.51
C THR A 339 -49.26 2.23 -19.95
N LEU A 340 -48.20 2.81 -20.52
CA LEU A 340 -46.87 2.78 -19.91
C LEU A 340 -46.75 3.94 -18.93
N THR A 341 -46.29 3.67 -17.72
CA THR A 341 -45.98 4.70 -16.72
C THR A 341 -44.55 4.53 -16.24
N LEU A 342 -43.72 5.56 -16.44
CA LEU A 342 -42.41 5.68 -15.83
C LEU A 342 -42.54 6.49 -14.55
N GLU A 343 -41.98 5.98 -13.47
CA GLU A 343 -41.95 6.62 -12.16
C GLU A 343 -40.50 6.71 -11.71
N TRP A 344 -40.02 7.94 -11.51
CA TRP A 344 -38.73 8.20 -10.91
C TRP A 344 -38.89 8.30 -9.41
N GLN A 345 -38.18 7.45 -8.68
CA GLN A 345 -38.07 7.50 -7.23
C GLN A 345 -36.66 7.88 -6.79
N ALA A 346 -36.54 8.70 -5.75
CA ALA A 346 -35.28 8.91 -5.03
C ALA A 346 -35.55 8.82 -3.52
N TYR A 347 -34.69 8.12 -2.78
CA TYR A 347 -34.83 7.90 -1.34
C TYR A 347 -36.21 7.36 -0.94
N GLY A 348 -36.77 6.47 -1.76
CA GLY A 348 -38.11 5.90 -1.57
C GLY A 348 -39.28 6.86 -1.84
N ARG A 349 -39.03 8.07 -2.38
CA ARG A 349 -40.05 9.06 -2.72
C ARG A 349 -40.17 9.24 -4.23
N VAL A 350 -41.39 9.24 -4.76
CA VAL A 350 -41.64 9.57 -6.16
C VAL A 350 -41.32 11.04 -6.43
N LEU A 351 -40.35 11.28 -7.30
CA LEU A 351 -39.95 12.61 -7.76
C LEU A 351 -40.72 13.05 -9.00
N ALA A 352 -40.95 12.13 -9.93
CA ALA A 352 -41.62 12.42 -11.19
C ALA A 352 -42.34 11.18 -11.75
N THR A 353 -43.41 11.44 -12.51
CA THR A 353 -44.15 10.39 -13.21
C THR A 353 -44.47 10.86 -14.62
N LYS A 354 -44.31 9.97 -15.60
CA LYS A 354 -44.67 10.21 -17.00
C LYS A 354 -45.41 9.00 -17.56
N SER A 355 -46.59 9.24 -18.14
CA SER A 355 -47.39 8.18 -18.76
C SER A 355 -47.55 8.39 -20.26
N VAL A 356 -47.54 7.29 -21.02
CA VAL A 356 -47.71 7.27 -22.48
C VAL A 356 -48.63 6.12 -22.87
N GLN A 357 -49.56 6.38 -23.79
CA GLN A 357 -50.39 5.34 -24.40
C GLN A 357 -49.61 4.67 -25.53
N VAL A 358 -49.58 3.34 -25.53
CA VAL A 358 -48.98 2.55 -26.60
C VAL A 358 -49.96 1.48 -27.06
N SER A 359 -49.95 1.15 -28.34
CA SER A 359 -50.73 0.06 -28.90
C SER A 359 -49.81 -1.04 -29.38
N GLY A 360 -49.97 -2.25 -28.87
CA GLY A 360 -49.31 -3.43 -29.41
C GLY A 360 -49.95 -3.88 -30.73
N PRO A 361 -49.32 -4.83 -31.44
CA PRO A 361 -49.82 -5.31 -32.72
C PRO A 361 -51.25 -5.84 -32.56
N PRO A 362 -52.12 -5.64 -33.58
CA PRO A 362 -53.49 -6.13 -33.51
C PRO A 362 -53.49 -7.64 -33.27
N PRO A 363 -54.49 -8.19 -32.55
CA PRO A 363 -54.63 -9.62 -32.37
C PRO A 363 -54.56 -10.31 -33.74
N PRO A 364 -53.87 -11.45 -33.88
CA PRO A 364 -53.83 -12.15 -35.15
C PRO A 364 -55.26 -12.47 -35.58
N THR A 365 -55.69 -11.84 -36.67
CA THR A 365 -56.95 -12.20 -37.31
C THR A 365 -56.84 -13.66 -37.71
N SER A 366 -57.85 -14.47 -37.37
CA SER A 366 -57.93 -15.86 -37.77
C SER A 366 -58.09 -15.95 -39.30
N GLY A 367 -56.99 -15.79 -40.02
CA GLY A 367 -56.94 -15.73 -41.47
C GLY A 367 -55.65 -16.37 -41.97
N LYS A 368 -55.78 -17.52 -42.63
CA LYS A 368 -54.68 -18.27 -43.26
C LYS A 368 -53.89 -17.34 -44.21
N GLY A 369 -52.64 -17.02 -43.89
CA GLY A 369 -51.78 -16.19 -44.75
C GLY A 369 -50.29 -16.25 -44.37
N LYS A 370 -49.45 -16.47 -45.37
CA LYS A 370 -47.99 -16.74 -45.39
C LYS A 370 -47.12 -15.72 -44.61
N PRO A 371 -45.94 -16.09 -44.04
CA PRO A 371 -45.15 -15.19 -43.20
C PRO A 371 -44.37 -14.16 -44.03
N ASN A 372 -44.48 -12.88 -43.69
CA ASN A 372 -43.62 -11.82 -44.21
C ASN A 372 -42.56 -11.43 -43.16
N LYS A 373 -41.30 -11.33 -43.60
CA LYS A 373 -40.15 -10.93 -42.79
C LYS A 373 -40.07 -9.42 -42.79
N ASP A 374 -40.51 -8.76 -41.71
CA ASP A 374 -40.05 -7.41 -41.40
C ASP A 374 -40.05 -7.17 -39.89
N LYS A 375 -38.90 -6.71 -39.38
CA LYS A 375 -38.60 -6.49 -37.96
C LYS A 375 -39.08 -5.08 -37.56
N PRO A 376 -39.95 -4.89 -36.55
CA PRO A 376 -40.34 -3.55 -36.12
C PRO A 376 -39.17 -2.82 -35.44
N LYS A 377 -38.92 -1.56 -35.82
CA LYS A 377 -38.02 -0.65 -35.11
C LYS A 377 -38.66 -0.18 -33.81
N ALA A 378 -37.91 -0.26 -32.71
CA ALA A 378 -38.34 0.20 -31.39
C ALA A 378 -38.58 1.73 -31.36
N PRO A 379 -39.60 2.21 -30.62
CA PRO A 379 -39.73 3.64 -30.33
C PRO A 379 -38.63 4.08 -29.37
N LYS A 380 -38.03 5.25 -29.64
CA LYS A 380 -37.17 5.97 -28.68
C LYS A 380 -38.07 6.80 -27.77
N LEU A 381 -37.94 6.63 -26.46
CA LEU A 381 -38.54 7.48 -25.42
C LEU A 381 -37.55 8.56 -24.97
#